data_AF-A0A973L308-F1
#
_entry.id   AF-A0A973L308-F1
#
_cell.length_a   1.000
_cell.length_b   1.000
_cell.length_c   1.000
_cell.angle_alpha   90.00
_cell.angle_beta   90.00
_cell.angle_gamma   90.00
#
_symmetry.space_group_name_H-M   'P 1'
#
loop_
_entity.id
_entity.type
_entity.pdbx_description
1 polymer ?
#
loop_
_entity_poly.entity_id
_entity_poly.type
_entity_poly.pdbx_seq_one_letter_code
_entity_poly.pdbx_strand_id
1 'polypeptide(L)' 'GVRVERAPGSGDDRIVEVVAAREPGRPCLAVTADRELRTRVRALGAEVTGPRSVRPAD' A
#
# COMPACT_ATOMS: atom_id res chain seq x y z
N GLY A 1 -14.76 10.10 5.36
CA GLY A 1 -15.08 8.97 4.45
C GLY A 1 -13.81 8.31 3.97
N VAL A 2 -13.89 7.18 3.26
CA VAL A 2 -12.72 6.45 2.73
C VAL A 2 -12.82 6.40 1.20
N ARG A 3 -11.70 6.63 0.50
CA ARG A 3 -11.62 6.43 -0.96
C ARG A 3 -11.44 4.94 -1.24
N VAL A 4 -12.29 4.39 -2.09
CA VAL A 4 -12.20 2.99 -2.53
C VAL A 4 -11.88 2.98 -4.02
N GLU A 5 -10.84 2.25 -4.39
CA GLU A 5 -10.48 2.05 -5.80
C GLU A 5 -10.71 0.60 -6.21
N ARG A 6 -11.39 0.40 -7.35
CA ARG A 6 -11.54 -0.95 -7.94
C ARG A 6 -10.29 -1.29 -8.76
N ALA A 7 -9.74 -2.47 -8.51
CA ALA A 7 -8.71 -3.08 -9.33
C ALA A 7 -9.36 -4.09 -10.29
N PRO A 8 -9.50 -3.78 -11.60
CA PRO A 8 -10.09 -4.72 -12.56
C PRO A 8 -9.20 -5.96 -12.79
N GLY A 9 -7.93 -5.91 -12.38
CA GLY A 9 -7.00 -7.04 -12.31
C GLY A 9 -6.52 -7.27 -10.88
N SER A 10 -5.23 -7.07 -10.64
CA SER A 10 -4.63 -7.26 -9.31
C SER A 10 -4.82 -6.04 -8.42
N GLY A 11 -5.26 -6.28 -7.18
CA GLY A 11 -5.27 -5.27 -6.13
C GLY A 11 -3.86 -4.77 -5.81
N ASP A 12 -2.86 -5.64 -5.87
CA ASP A 12 -1.47 -5.30 -5.57
C ASP A 12 -0.90 -4.37 -6.63
N ASP A 13 -1.19 -4.62 -7.91
CA ASP A 13 -0.77 -3.72 -8.99
C ASP A 13 -1.43 -2.34 -8.85
N ARG A 14 -2.72 -2.31 -8.49
CA ARG A 14 -3.40 -1.03 -8.20
C ARG A 14 -2.81 -0.32 -7.00
N ILE A 15 -2.40 -1.03 -5.96
CA ILE A 15 -1.70 -0.41 -4.82
C ILE A 15 -0.38 0.22 -5.28
N VAL A 16 0.41 -0.46 -6.12
CA VAL A 16 1.66 0.09 -6.66
C VAL A 16 1.38 1.36 -7.49
N GLU A 17 0.37 1.34 -8.34
CA GLU A 17 -0.05 2.51 -9.13
C GLU A 17 -0.43 3.70 -8.24
N VAL A 18 -1.26 3.48 -7.21
CA VAL A 18 -1.67 4.53 -6.26
C VAL A 18 -0.48 5.09 -5.48
N VAL A 19 0.47 4.24 -5.08
CA VAL A 19 1.69 4.67 -4.40
C VAL A 19 2.58 5.49 -5.34
N ALA A 20 2.71 5.09 -6.60
CA ALA A 20 3.52 5.80 -7.59
C ALA A 20 2.93 7.17 -7.96
N ALA A 21 1.61 7.29 -8.01
CA ALA A 21 0.91 8.52 -8.38
C ALA A 21 0.83 9.57 -7.25
N ARG A 22 1.44 9.31 -6.08
CA ARG A 22 1.39 10.25 -4.96
C ARG A 22 2.22 11.50 -5.22
N GLU A 23 1.80 12.62 -4.64
CA GLU A 23 2.56 13.86 -4.66
C GLU A 23 3.98 13.68 -4.09
N PRO A 24 5.02 14.22 -4.74
CA PRO A 24 6.39 14.15 -4.24
C PRO A 24 6.52 14.68 -2.81
N GLY A 25 7.30 13.98 -1.98
CA GLY A 25 7.51 14.35 -0.57
C GLY A 25 6.36 14.03 0.37
N ARG A 26 5.20 13.55 -0.12
CA ARG A 26 4.10 13.12 0.73
C ARG A 26 4.41 11.75 1.38
N PRO A 27 4.40 11.64 2.72
CA PRO A 27 4.57 10.35 3.39
C PRO A 27 3.50 9.35 2.96
N CYS A 28 3.90 8.08 2.80
CA CYS A 28 3.03 7.01 2.34
C CYS A 28 3.33 5.73 3.11
N LEU A 29 2.32 5.20 3.80
CA LEU A 29 2.40 3.93 4.51
C LEU A 29 1.50 2.90 3.80
N ALA A 30 2.10 1.84 3.30
CA ALA A 30 1.38 0.68 2.78
C ALA A 30 1.18 -0.37 3.88
N VAL A 31 -0.03 -0.89 4.00
CA VAL A 31 -0.37 -1.97 4.93
C VAL A 31 -0.62 -3.24 4.12
N THR A 32 0.25 -4.24 4.25
CA THR A 32 0.07 -5.53 3.57
C THR A 32 0.84 -6.64 4.28
N ALA A 33 0.36 -7.88 4.19
CA ALA A 33 1.09 -9.07 4.64
C ALA A 33 2.00 -9.65 3.54
N ASP A 34 1.73 -9.33 2.28
CA ASP A 34 2.44 -9.89 1.12
C ASP A 34 3.90 -9.40 1.07
N ARG A 35 4.88 -10.26 0.79
CA ARG A 35 6.30 -9.88 0.82
C ARG A 35 6.79 -9.22 -0.48
N GLU A 36 6.22 -9.61 -1.60
CA GLU A 36 6.58 -9.08 -2.90
C GLU A 36 6.07 -7.64 -3.04
N LEU A 37 4.81 -7.40 -2.68
CA LEU A 37 4.21 -6.06 -2.70
C LEU A 37 4.99 -5.09 -1.81
N ARG A 38 5.43 -5.54 -0.62
CA ARG A 38 6.28 -4.72 0.27
C ARG A 38 7.56 -4.24 -0.41
N THR A 39 8.20 -5.12 -1.18
CA THR A 39 9.41 -4.79 -1.91
C THR A 39 9.11 -3.75 -2.98
N ARG A 40 8.03 -3.95 -3.76
CA ARG A 40 7.61 -3.06 -4.83
C ARG A 40 7.27 -1.65 -4.33
N VAL A 41 6.47 -1.52 -3.26
CA VAL A 41 6.08 -0.20 -2.73
C VAL A 41 7.23 0.52 -2.00
N ARG A 42 8.14 -0.22 -1.36
CA ARG A 42 9.35 0.37 -0.77
C ARG A 42 10.28 0.95 -1.83
N ALA A 43 10.41 0.30 -2.98
CA ALA A 43 11.18 0.84 -4.10
C ALA A 43 10.62 2.17 -4.62
N LEU A 44 9.31 2.40 -4.45
CA LEU A 44 8.67 3.68 -4.74
C LEU A 44 8.79 4.69 -3.60
N GLY A 45 9.44 4.37 -2.49
CA GLY A 45 9.64 5.24 -1.33
C GLY A 45 8.48 5.22 -0.32
N ALA A 46 7.63 4.21 -0.33
CA ALA A 46 6.62 4.02 0.71
C ALA A 46 7.21 3.25 1.91
N GLU A 47 6.75 3.61 3.10
CA GLU A 47 6.91 2.81 4.30
C GLU A 47 5.92 1.63 4.29
N VAL A 48 6.21 0.62 5.11
CA VAL A 48 5.43 -0.62 5.14
C VAL A 48 5.20 -1.08 6.57
N THR A 49 3.95 -1.46 6.86
CA THR A 49 3.58 -2.20 8.08
C THR A 49 2.68 -3.40 7.76
N GLY A 50 2.45 -4.25 8.77
CA GLY A 50 1.57 -5.42 8.67
C GLY A 50 0.11 -5.11 9.03
N PRO A 51 -0.86 -5.93 8.58
CA PRO A 51 -2.30 -5.68 8.82
C PRO A 51 -2.70 -5.57 10.30
N ARG A 52 -1.95 -6.22 11.20
CA ARG A 52 -2.19 -6.15 12.65
C ARG A 52 -2.03 -4.76 13.25
N SER A 53 -1.36 -3.83 12.56
CA SER A 53 -1.28 -2.44 13.02
C SER A 53 -2.61 -1.69 12.86
N VAL A 54 -3.48 -2.16 11.97
CA VAL A 54 -4.80 -1.55 11.72
C VAL A 54 -5.87 -2.20 12.59
N ARG A 55 -5.75 -3.51 12.82
CA ARG A 55 -6.61 -4.25 13.74
C ARG A 55 -5.79 -5.33 14.45
N PRO A 56 -5.47 -5.16 15.74
CA PRO A 56 -4.84 -6.19 16.55
C PRO A 56 -5.69 -7.46 16.60
N ALA A 57 -5.05 -8.61 16.75
CA ALA A 57 -5.76 -9.82 17.16
C ALA A 57 -6.05 -9.72 18.67
N ASP A 58 -7.20 -10.23 19.08
CA ASP A 58 -7.59 -10.33 20.49
C ASP A 58 -6.61 -11.20 21.29
#